data_AF-A0A817QG62-F1
#
_entry.id   AF-A0A817QG62-F1
#
_cell.length_a   1.000
_cell.length_b   1.000
_cell.length_c   1.000
_cell.angle_alpha   90.00
_cell.angle_beta   90.00
_cell.angle_gamma   90.00
#
_symmetry.space_group_name_H-M   'P 1'
#
loop_
_entity.id
_entity.type
_entity.pdbx_description
1 polymer ?
#
loop_
_entity_poly.entity_id
_entity_poly.type
_entity_poly.pdbx_seq_one_letter_code
_entity_poly.pdbx_strand_id
1 'polypeptide(L)'
;MPSSTSSKMSNIDLRGRKLQVIVKLANIVLTPDNPKYPGGVWHVEGMENEHIVATGIFYYFNSNITQSDLQFRTVIREPDYQQSDDRGVRTVYGLTNEGPLNQILGEIITQENRCIVFPNIYQHRVAPFQLEDRTQSGYRKILVFFLVDPSIRILSTANVPPQQSHWMPTIIRTISPLDQLPSIIIELIHKRSNRCFTCSECK
;
A
#
# COMPACT_ATOMS: atom_id res chain seq x y z
N MET A 1 -34.51 -6.56 -12.55
CA MET A 1 -34.20 -7.20 -11.25
C MET A 1 -32.95 -8.05 -11.43
N PRO A 2 -31.74 -7.56 -11.13
CA PRO A 2 -30.62 -8.45 -10.89
C PRO A 2 -30.76 -9.02 -9.47
N SER A 3 -30.80 -10.34 -9.38
CA SER A 3 -30.78 -11.09 -8.12
C SER A 3 -29.58 -10.67 -7.27
N SER A 4 -29.83 -10.11 -6.09
CA SER A 4 -28.81 -9.93 -5.06
C SER A 4 -28.41 -11.30 -4.53
N THR A 5 -27.41 -11.91 -5.17
CA THR A 5 -26.70 -13.04 -4.57
C THR A 5 -26.02 -12.49 -3.33
N SER A 6 -26.65 -12.68 -2.16
CA SER A 6 -25.97 -12.60 -0.88
C SER A 6 -24.86 -13.65 -0.93
N SER A 7 -23.64 -13.22 -1.26
CA SER A 7 -22.49 -14.09 -1.10
C SER A 7 -22.41 -14.38 0.39
N LYS A 8 -22.57 -15.65 0.76
CA LYS A 8 -22.34 -16.08 2.14
C LYS A 8 -20.92 -15.64 2.51
N MET A 9 -20.81 -14.74 3.48
CA MET A 9 -19.52 -14.45 4.11
C MET A 9 -19.03 -15.77 4.73
N SER A 10 -17.99 -16.34 4.12
CA SER A 10 -17.35 -17.54 4.63
C SER A 10 -16.17 -17.13 5.51
N ASN A 11 -16.14 -17.61 6.75
CA ASN A 11 -15.01 -17.40 7.61
C ASN A 11 -13.85 -18.28 7.12
N ILE A 12 -12.71 -17.66 6.83
CA ILE A 12 -11.50 -18.34 6.43
C ILE A 12 -10.59 -18.48 7.66
N ASP A 13 -10.38 -19.70 8.16
CA ASP A 13 -9.39 -19.94 9.22
C ASP A 13 -7.97 -19.90 8.64
N LEU A 14 -7.15 -18.97 9.13
CA LEU A 14 -5.77 -18.78 8.70
C LEU A 14 -4.76 -19.61 9.51
N ARG A 15 -5.18 -20.21 10.64
CA ARG A 15 -4.28 -20.96 11.53
C ARG A 15 -3.69 -22.17 10.81
N GLY A 16 -2.39 -22.38 11.00
CA GLY A 16 -1.65 -23.47 10.37
C GLY A 16 -1.45 -23.34 8.86
N ARG A 17 -1.87 -22.22 8.23
CA ARG A 17 -1.65 -21.98 6.80
C ARG A 17 -0.34 -21.25 6.55
N LYS A 18 0.27 -21.54 5.40
CA LYS A 18 1.42 -20.76 4.89
C LYS A 18 0.90 -19.50 4.19
N LEU A 19 1.00 -18.37 4.87
CA LEU A 19 0.58 -17.07 4.35
C LEU A 19 1.71 -16.38 3.57
N GLN A 20 1.35 -15.50 2.65
CA GLN A 20 2.26 -14.54 2.05
C GLN A 20 1.96 -13.15 2.61
N VAL A 21 3.01 -12.46 3.02
CA VAL A 21 2.92 -11.12 3.57
C VAL A 21 3.98 -10.26 2.93
N ILE A 22 3.59 -9.08 2.46
CA ILE A 22 4.53 -8.03 2.04
C ILE A 22 4.76 -7.12 3.25
N VAL A 23 6.02 -6.85 3.57
CA VAL A 23 6.40 -6.03 4.72
C VAL A 23 6.96 -4.70 4.22
N LYS A 24 6.47 -3.59 4.79
CA LYS A 24 6.90 -2.23 4.45
C LYS A 24 7.24 -1.47 5.72
N LEU A 25 8.40 -0.82 5.74
CA LEU A 25 8.75 0.17 6.77
C LEU A 25 8.62 1.55 6.16
N ALA A 26 7.96 2.46 6.86
CA ALA A 26 7.84 3.83 6.42
C ALA A 26 8.10 4.80 7.58
N ASN A 27 8.83 5.86 7.27
CA ASN A 27 9.20 6.90 8.22
C ASN A 27 8.78 8.24 7.65
N ILE A 28 8.11 9.05 8.46
CA ILE A 28 7.93 10.48 8.21
C ILE A 28 8.81 11.21 9.22
N VAL A 29 9.66 12.08 8.71
CA VAL A 29 10.56 12.93 9.49
C VAL A 29 10.19 14.38 9.21
N LEU A 30 9.84 15.12 10.25
CA LEU A 30 9.61 16.54 10.19
C LEU A 30 10.80 17.26 10.82
N THR A 31 11.25 18.33 10.20
CA THR A 31 12.36 19.17 10.67
C THR A 31 11.87 20.59 10.88
N PRO A 32 12.60 21.45 11.62
CA PRO A 32 12.25 22.87 11.73
C PRO A 32 12.06 23.56 10.36
N ASP A 33 12.87 23.20 9.36
CA ASP A 33 12.79 23.74 7.99
C ASP A 33 11.60 23.18 7.20
N ASN A 34 11.17 21.95 7.49
CA ASN A 34 10.00 21.32 6.89
C ASN A 34 9.07 20.75 7.99
N PRO A 35 8.33 21.62 8.70
CA PRO A 35 7.70 21.26 9.97
C PRO A 35 6.31 20.64 9.80
N LYS A 36 5.84 20.42 8.56
CA LYS A 36 4.47 19.98 8.27
C LYS A 36 4.46 18.81 7.29
N TYR A 37 3.68 17.80 7.61
CA TYR A 37 3.25 16.77 6.68
C TYR A 37 1.84 17.12 6.16
N PRO A 38 1.65 17.32 4.84
CA PRO A 38 0.36 17.74 4.28
C PRO A 38 -0.72 16.65 4.32
N GLY A 39 -0.37 15.42 4.68
CA GLY A 39 -1.26 14.26 4.60
C GLY A 39 -0.97 13.39 3.37
N GLY A 40 -1.59 12.21 3.38
CA GLY A 40 -1.57 11.28 2.26
C GLY A 40 -2.73 11.52 1.28
N VAL A 41 -2.63 10.87 0.14
CA VAL A 41 -3.73 10.77 -0.83
C VAL A 41 -4.64 9.59 -0.50
N TRP A 42 -5.89 9.62 -0.96
CA TRP A 42 -6.79 8.48 -0.84
C TRP A 42 -6.33 7.32 -1.72
N HIS A 43 -6.10 6.16 -1.13
CA HIS A 43 -5.62 4.98 -1.86
C HIS A 43 -6.07 3.66 -1.22
N VAL A 44 -5.95 2.59 -2.00
CA VAL A 44 -5.97 1.18 -1.58
C VAL A 44 -4.54 0.65 -1.75
N GLU A 45 -4.13 -0.33 -0.96
CA GLU A 45 -2.75 -0.83 -1.00
C GLU A 45 -2.53 -1.81 -2.13
N GLY A 46 -1.40 -1.65 -2.82
CA GLY A 46 -0.98 -2.49 -3.95
C GLY A 46 -1.79 -2.28 -5.22
N MET A 47 -1.41 -3.05 -6.22
CA MET A 47 -2.04 -3.24 -7.51
C MET A 47 -2.61 -4.66 -7.59
N GLU A 48 -3.23 -5.00 -8.72
CA GLU A 48 -3.90 -6.30 -8.91
C GLU A 48 -2.94 -7.49 -8.73
N ASN A 49 -1.67 -7.33 -9.11
CA ASN A 49 -0.65 -8.39 -9.05
C ASN A 49 -0.17 -8.73 -7.63
N GLU A 50 -0.28 -7.83 -6.65
CA GLU A 50 0.08 -8.13 -5.26
C GLU A 50 -1.03 -8.89 -4.51
N HIS A 51 -2.27 -8.87 -5.02
CA HIS A 51 -3.43 -9.55 -4.42
C HIS A 51 -3.59 -9.26 -2.91
N ILE A 52 -3.41 -8.02 -2.49
CA ILE A 52 -3.50 -7.63 -1.06
C ILE A 52 -4.97 -7.60 -0.63
N VAL A 53 -5.31 -8.37 0.41
CA VAL A 53 -6.68 -8.47 0.95
C VAL A 53 -6.86 -7.75 2.28
N ALA A 54 -5.79 -7.53 3.04
CA ALA A 54 -5.83 -6.80 4.30
C ALA A 54 -4.50 -6.10 4.60
N THR A 55 -4.59 -5.02 5.36
CA THR A 55 -3.45 -4.20 5.79
C THR A 55 -3.43 -4.13 7.30
N GLY A 56 -2.26 -4.38 7.90
CA GLY A 56 -1.97 -4.18 9.31
C GLY A 56 -0.85 -3.15 9.47
N ILE A 57 -1.09 -2.09 10.24
CA ILE A 57 -0.12 -1.02 10.50
C ILE A 57 0.19 -1.00 12.00
N PHE A 58 1.46 -1.07 12.34
CA PHE A 58 1.95 -0.88 13.70
C PHE A 58 2.76 0.42 13.81
N TYR A 59 2.26 1.34 14.64
CA TYR A 59 2.89 2.62 14.94
C TYR A 59 3.87 2.42 16.11
N TYR A 60 5.10 2.06 15.79
CA TYR A 60 6.08 1.66 16.81
C TYR A 60 6.87 2.83 17.40
N PHE A 61 6.83 4.01 16.78
CA PHE A 61 7.48 5.20 17.31
C PHE A 61 6.84 6.49 16.78
N ASN A 62 6.34 7.33 17.68
CA ASN A 62 5.90 8.69 17.38
C ASN A 62 6.51 9.67 18.40
N SER A 63 7.14 10.74 17.93
CA SER A 63 7.75 11.73 18.82
C SER A 63 7.68 13.12 18.21
N ASN A 64 7.42 14.12 19.06
CA ASN A 64 7.38 15.54 18.71
C ASN A 64 6.52 15.86 17.47
N ILE A 65 5.33 15.26 17.39
CA ILE A 65 4.36 15.51 16.32
C ILE A 65 2.96 15.60 16.89
N THR A 66 2.14 16.48 16.32
CA THR A 66 0.75 16.61 16.72
C THR A 66 -0.02 15.33 16.43
N GLN A 67 -1.15 15.15 17.13
CA GLN A 67 -2.10 14.08 16.81
C GLN A 67 -2.49 14.12 15.32
N SER A 68 -2.70 12.92 14.75
CA SER A 68 -3.07 12.68 13.37
C SER A 68 -3.89 11.41 13.30
N ASP A 69 -4.68 11.27 12.24
CA ASP A 69 -5.64 10.19 12.09
C ASP A 69 -5.46 9.46 10.76
N LEU A 70 -5.83 8.18 10.76
CA LEU A 70 -6.00 7.38 9.57
C LEU A 70 -7.48 7.43 9.20
N GLN A 71 -7.78 8.08 8.08
CA GLN A 71 -9.15 8.31 7.63
C GLN A 71 -9.54 7.25 6.61
N PHE A 72 -10.79 6.79 6.66
CA PHE A 72 -11.33 5.74 5.81
C PHE A 72 -12.54 6.23 5.02
N ARG A 73 -12.65 5.76 3.79
CA ARG A 73 -13.83 5.91 2.94
C ARG A 73 -14.03 4.68 2.07
N THR A 74 -15.23 4.52 1.55
CA THR A 74 -15.55 3.47 0.58
C THR A 74 -16.20 4.07 -0.66
N VAL A 75 -16.13 3.33 -1.76
CA VAL A 75 -16.92 3.62 -2.96
C VAL A 75 -18.33 3.09 -2.73
N ILE A 76 -19.33 3.89 -3.07
CA ILE A 76 -20.73 3.49 -3.00
C ILE A 76 -21.35 3.54 -4.40
N ARG A 77 -22.47 2.84 -4.56
CA ARG A 77 -23.30 3.01 -5.75
C ARG A 77 -24.16 4.25 -5.56
N GLU A 78 -24.55 4.86 -6.68
CA GLU A 78 -25.52 5.93 -6.66
C GLU A 78 -26.80 5.43 -5.96
N PRO A 79 -27.29 6.12 -4.92
CA PRO A 79 -28.51 5.73 -4.23
C PRO A 79 -29.73 6.00 -5.12
N ASP A 80 -30.82 5.28 -4.91
CA ASP A 80 -32.11 5.63 -5.51
C ASP A 80 -32.72 6.82 -4.75
N TYR A 81 -33.04 7.92 -5.43
CA TYR A 81 -33.67 9.10 -4.83
C TYR A 81 -34.62 9.80 -5.80
N GLN A 82 -35.49 10.66 -5.27
CA GLN A 82 -36.41 11.45 -6.09
C GLN A 82 -35.63 12.47 -6.94
N GLN A 83 -35.95 12.56 -8.23
CA GLN A 83 -35.31 13.51 -9.14
C GLN A 83 -35.30 14.93 -8.54
N SER A 84 -34.13 15.57 -8.58
CA SER A 84 -33.87 16.92 -8.05
C SER A 84 -33.93 17.06 -6.52
N ASP A 85 -34.00 15.98 -5.74
CA ASP A 85 -33.88 16.04 -4.27
C ASP A 85 -32.41 16.09 -3.78
N ASP A 86 -31.68 17.12 -4.21
CA ASP A 86 -30.28 17.32 -3.84
C ASP A 86 -30.09 17.48 -2.32
N ARG A 87 -31.11 18.06 -1.65
CA ARG A 87 -31.08 18.31 -0.21
C ARG A 87 -31.24 17.00 0.58
N GLY A 88 -32.16 16.14 0.19
CA GLY A 88 -32.34 14.82 0.81
C GLY A 88 -31.10 13.96 0.65
N VAL A 89 -30.56 13.90 -0.58
CA VAL A 89 -29.33 13.13 -0.88
C VAL A 89 -28.14 13.59 -0.03
N ARG A 90 -27.92 14.90 0.07
CA ARG A 90 -26.84 15.44 0.90
C ARG A 90 -27.05 15.13 2.38
N THR A 91 -28.28 15.23 2.86
CA THR A 91 -28.59 15.06 4.29
C THR A 91 -28.47 13.61 4.72
N VAL A 92 -28.94 12.67 3.91
CA VAL A 92 -28.99 11.24 4.24
C VAL A 92 -27.67 10.53 3.90
N TYR A 93 -27.11 10.79 2.71
CA TYR A 93 -25.94 10.07 2.20
C TYR A 93 -24.64 10.87 2.27
N GLY A 94 -24.71 12.18 2.54
CA GLY A 94 -23.53 13.05 2.51
C GLY A 94 -23.00 13.32 1.10
N LEU A 95 -23.77 13.02 0.05
CA LEU A 95 -23.37 13.17 -1.34
C LEU A 95 -23.78 14.54 -1.91
N THR A 96 -23.06 15.00 -2.93
CA THR A 96 -23.42 16.19 -3.69
C THR A 96 -23.65 15.81 -5.14
N ASN A 97 -24.55 16.51 -5.82
CA ASN A 97 -24.74 16.34 -7.26
C ASN A 97 -23.41 16.52 -8.01
N GLU A 98 -23.14 15.66 -8.98
CA GLU A 98 -21.88 15.54 -9.73
C GLU A 98 -20.61 15.32 -8.87
N GLY A 99 -20.79 15.00 -7.59
CA GLY A 99 -19.72 14.69 -6.67
C GLY A 99 -19.23 13.24 -6.77
N PRO A 100 -18.10 12.92 -6.13
CA PRO A 100 -17.62 11.55 -6.04
C PRO A 100 -18.59 10.68 -5.24
N LEU A 101 -18.87 9.47 -5.74
CA LEU A 101 -19.66 8.46 -5.04
C LEU A 101 -18.84 7.75 -3.95
N ASN A 102 -18.43 8.53 -2.96
CA ASN A 102 -17.65 8.07 -1.83
C ASN A 102 -18.33 8.41 -0.51
N GLN A 103 -18.42 7.41 0.38
CA GLN A 103 -18.90 7.60 1.73
C GLN A 103 -17.72 7.56 2.71
N ILE A 104 -17.61 8.58 3.57
CA ILE A 104 -16.63 8.59 4.67
C ILE A 104 -17.07 7.59 5.74
N LEU A 105 -16.17 6.70 6.14
CA LEU A 105 -16.43 5.67 7.15
C LEU A 105 -16.02 6.12 8.56
N GLY A 106 -15.13 7.11 8.66
CA GLY A 106 -14.60 7.63 9.91
C GLY A 106 -13.08 7.63 9.94
N GLU A 107 -12.53 7.79 11.13
CA GLU A 107 -11.09 7.94 11.33
C GLU A 107 -10.62 7.32 12.65
N ILE A 108 -9.33 6.97 12.69
CA ILE A 108 -8.69 6.35 13.85
C ILE A 108 -7.39 7.08 14.16
N ILE A 109 -7.24 7.51 15.42
CA ILE A 109 -6.03 8.17 15.91
C ILE A 109 -4.80 7.28 15.72
N THR A 110 -3.73 7.86 15.16
CA THR A 110 -2.46 7.21 14.83
C THR A 110 -1.39 7.46 15.89
N GLN A 111 -1.57 6.89 17.07
CA GLN A 111 -0.65 7.04 18.21
C GLN A 111 0.36 5.89 18.32
N GLU A 112 1.45 6.10 19.06
CA GLU A 112 2.45 5.07 19.33
C GLU A 112 1.86 3.85 20.06
N ASN A 113 2.46 2.68 19.86
CA ASN A 113 2.08 1.40 20.45
C ASN A 113 0.66 0.95 20.05
N ARG A 114 0.17 1.43 18.90
CA ARG A 114 -1.13 1.03 18.33
C ARG A 114 -0.94 0.19 17.08
N CYS A 115 -1.70 -0.90 17.00
CA CYS A 115 -1.88 -1.68 15.79
C CYS A 115 -3.27 -1.39 15.19
N ILE A 116 -3.33 -1.09 13.91
CA ILE A 116 -4.58 -0.88 13.15
C ILE A 116 -4.62 -1.93 12.05
N VAL A 117 -5.70 -2.71 12.00
CA VAL A 117 -5.90 -3.75 10.97
C VAL A 117 -7.24 -3.51 10.27
N PHE A 118 -7.23 -3.51 8.95
CA PHE A 118 -8.41 -3.27 8.13
C PHE A 118 -8.35 -4.04 6.81
N PRO A 119 -9.50 -4.40 6.23
CA PRO A 119 -9.55 -5.04 4.92
C PRO A 119 -9.13 -4.04 3.83
N ASN A 120 -8.44 -4.52 2.80
CA ASN A 120 -7.94 -3.70 1.69
C ASN A 120 -9.03 -3.36 0.65
N ILE A 121 -10.28 -3.22 1.12
CA ILE A 121 -11.43 -2.76 0.33
C ILE A 121 -11.76 -1.29 0.60
N TYR A 122 -11.21 -0.73 1.69
CA TYR A 122 -11.41 0.66 2.06
C TYR A 122 -10.29 1.52 1.52
N GLN A 123 -10.67 2.62 0.88
CA GLN A 123 -9.72 3.69 0.60
C GLN A 123 -9.36 4.36 1.93
N HIS A 124 -8.08 4.63 2.13
CA HIS A 124 -7.62 5.32 3.31
C HIS A 124 -6.61 6.41 2.98
N ARG A 125 -6.43 7.34 3.91
CA ARG A 125 -5.37 8.35 3.85
C ARG A 125 -4.90 8.74 5.24
N VAL A 126 -3.67 9.22 5.32
CA VAL A 126 -3.11 9.82 6.54
C VAL A 126 -3.52 11.29 6.59
N ALA A 127 -4.09 11.75 7.70
CA ALA A 127 -4.40 13.15 7.92
C ALA A 127 -3.10 13.99 8.04
N PRO A 128 -3.12 15.30 7.74
CA PRO A 128 -1.98 16.18 7.97
C PRO A 128 -1.58 16.20 9.45
N PHE A 129 -0.30 16.49 9.71
CA PHE A 129 0.24 16.73 11.05
C PHE A 129 1.49 17.58 10.98
N GLN A 130 1.94 18.10 12.12
CA GLN A 130 3.09 19.00 12.20
C GLN A 130 3.90 18.75 13.48
N LEU A 131 5.04 19.42 13.61
CA LEU A 131 5.81 19.43 14.86
C LEU A 131 4.99 20.04 16.01
N GLU A 132 5.11 19.45 17.21
CA GLU A 132 4.61 20.07 18.46
C GLU A 132 5.58 21.17 18.91
N ASP A 133 6.85 20.82 19.12
CA ASP A 133 7.96 21.75 19.29
C ASP A 133 8.68 21.95 17.94
N ARG A 134 8.51 23.15 17.36
CA ARG A 134 9.08 23.53 16.07
C ARG A 134 10.60 23.71 16.08
N THR A 135 11.24 23.69 17.25
CA THR A 135 12.70 23.81 17.38
C THR A 135 13.42 22.48 17.24
N GLN A 136 12.70 21.36 17.38
CA GLN A 136 13.25 20.01 17.33
C GLN A 136 12.66 19.22 16.17
N SER A 137 13.35 18.15 15.76
CA SER A 137 12.79 17.23 14.76
C SER A 137 11.69 16.35 15.37
N GLY A 138 10.78 15.87 14.54
CA GLY A 138 9.69 14.99 14.91
C GLY A 138 9.60 13.80 13.98
N TYR A 139 9.05 12.70 14.49
CA TYR A 139 9.12 11.39 13.84
C TYR A 139 7.81 10.64 13.96
N ARG A 140 7.42 10.00 12.86
CA ARG A 140 6.45 8.90 12.83
C ARG A 140 7.08 7.72 12.11
N LYS A 141 7.16 6.58 12.77
CA LYS A 141 7.70 5.35 12.20
C LYS A 141 6.68 4.24 12.30
N ILE A 142 6.46 3.56 11.18
CA ILE A 142 5.46 2.50 11.06
C ILE A 142 6.05 1.26 10.43
N LEU A 143 5.54 0.12 10.87
CA LEU A 143 5.73 -1.18 10.25
C LEU A 143 4.39 -1.63 9.68
N VAL A 144 4.36 -1.95 8.40
CA VAL A 144 3.14 -2.31 7.68
C VAL A 144 3.27 -3.74 7.16
N PHE A 145 2.20 -4.51 7.34
CA PHE A 145 2.02 -5.86 6.85
C PHE A 145 0.85 -5.88 5.88
N PHE A 146 1.09 -6.29 4.65
CA PHE A 146 0.04 -6.51 3.66
C PHE A 146 -0.17 -8.01 3.50
N LEU A 147 -1.34 -8.48 3.91
CA LEU A 147 -1.74 -9.87 3.72
C LEU A 147 -2.13 -10.08 2.27
N VAL A 148 -1.40 -10.96 1.59
CA VAL A 148 -1.76 -11.45 0.25
C VAL A 148 -2.87 -12.49 0.38
N ASP A 149 -3.79 -12.52 -0.58
CA ASP A 149 -4.87 -13.50 -0.66
C ASP A 149 -4.35 -14.93 -0.42
N PRO A 150 -4.77 -15.60 0.67
CA PRO A 150 -4.30 -16.95 0.98
C PRO A 150 -4.71 -18.03 -0.04
N SER A 151 -5.66 -17.73 -0.93
CA SER A 151 -6.10 -18.63 -2.01
C SER A 151 -5.22 -18.54 -3.26
N ILE A 152 -4.35 -17.53 -3.35
CA ILE A 152 -3.47 -17.27 -4.49
C ILE A 152 -2.02 -17.32 -4.03
N ARG A 153 -1.15 -17.94 -4.84
CA ARG A 153 0.30 -17.90 -4.62
C ARG A 153 0.94 -16.93 -5.59
N ILE A 154 1.55 -15.86 -5.08
CA ILE A 154 2.35 -14.92 -5.89
C ILE A 154 3.85 -15.24 -5.80
N LEU A 155 4.64 -14.71 -6.74
CA LEU A 155 6.09 -14.87 -6.72
C LEU A 155 6.68 -14.20 -5.46
N SER A 156 7.51 -14.94 -4.73
CA SER A 156 8.24 -14.39 -3.58
C SER A 156 9.42 -13.55 -4.05
N THR A 157 9.76 -12.50 -3.31
CA THR A 157 11.02 -11.75 -3.51
C THR A 157 12.26 -12.64 -3.34
N ALA A 158 12.15 -13.76 -2.63
CA ALA A 158 13.20 -14.79 -2.57
C ALA A 158 13.51 -15.44 -3.94
N ASN A 159 12.60 -15.34 -4.90
CA ASN A 159 12.71 -15.95 -6.23
C ASN A 159 12.77 -14.90 -7.35
N VAL A 160 13.00 -13.63 -6.99
CA VAL A 160 13.11 -12.54 -7.97
C VAL A 160 14.50 -12.61 -8.60
N PRO A 161 14.60 -12.67 -9.95
CA PRO A 161 15.88 -12.67 -10.62
C PRO A 161 16.60 -11.33 -10.40
N PRO A 162 17.90 -11.26 -10.71
CA PRO A 162 18.70 -10.07 -10.47
C PRO A 162 18.08 -8.84 -11.13
N GLN A 163 17.74 -7.83 -10.34
CA GLN A 163 17.11 -6.62 -10.86
C GLN A 163 18.14 -5.57 -11.28
N GLN A 164 19.35 -5.58 -10.70
CA GLN A 164 20.40 -4.64 -11.07
C GLN A 164 21.21 -5.19 -12.25
N SER A 165 21.21 -4.44 -13.36
CA SER A 165 21.84 -4.84 -14.62
C SER A 165 23.31 -5.27 -14.44
N HIS A 166 24.07 -4.52 -13.63
CA HIS A 166 25.49 -4.82 -13.39
C HIS A 166 25.75 -6.14 -12.64
N TRP A 167 24.73 -6.78 -12.03
CA TRP A 167 24.86 -8.10 -11.41
C TRP A 167 24.82 -9.24 -12.42
N MET A 168 24.23 -9.02 -13.60
CA MET A 168 23.95 -10.08 -14.56
C MET A 168 25.20 -10.86 -15.01
N PRO A 169 26.35 -10.22 -15.34
CA PRO A 169 27.55 -10.96 -15.74
C PRO A 169 28.06 -11.91 -14.65
N THR A 170 28.01 -11.46 -13.38
CA THR A 170 28.41 -12.28 -12.23
C THR A 170 27.50 -13.49 -12.05
N ILE A 171 26.19 -13.31 -12.28
CA ILE A 171 25.20 -14.35 -12.03
C ILE A 171 25.12 -15.35 -13.18
N ILE A 172 25.32 -14.91 -14.43
CA ILE A 172 25.47 -15.84 -15.55
C ILE A 172 26.64 -16.79 -15.29
N ARG A 173 27.74 -16.31 -14.68
CA ARG A 173 28.90 -17.13 -14.30
C ARG A 173 28.65 -18.12 -13.16
N THR A 174 27.51 -18.04 -12.45
CA THR A 174 27.16 -19.04 -11.41
C THR A 174 26.23 -20.14 -11.92
N ILE A 175 25.79 -20.06 -13.18
CA ILE A 175 24.79 -20.98 -13.75
C ILE A 175 25.47 -21.86 -14.79
N SER A 176 25.46 -23.17 -14.58
CA SER A 176 25.96 -24.12 -15.59
C SER A 176 24.89 -24.43 -16.65
N PRO A 177 25.23 -24.54 -17.95
CA PRO A 177 26.57 -24.44 -18.56
C PRO A 177 26.95 -23.02 -19.01
N LEU A 178 26.22 -21.99 -18.57
CA LEU A 178 26.48 -20.60 -18.99
C LEU A 178 27.82 -20.06 -18.47
N ASP A 179 28.32 -20.63 -17.38
CA ASP A 179 29.65 -20.37 -16.81
C ASP A 179 30.80 -20.66 -17.79
N GLN A 180 30.57 -21.55 -18.75
CA GLN A 180 31.56 -21.94 -19.77
C GLN A 180 31.54 -21.02 -21.00
N LEU A 181 30.58 -20.10 -21.10
CA LEU A 181 30.48 -19.19 -22.24
C LEU A 181 31.58 -18.10 -22.19
N PRO A 182 32.18 -17.76 -23.34
CA PRO A 182 33.11 -16.62 -23.42
C PRO A 182 32.47 -15.31 -22.96
N SER A 183 33.24 -14.41 -22.35
CA SER A 183 32.76 -13.12 -21.83
C SER A 183 31.97 -12.29 -22.85
N ILE A 184 32.37 -12.34 -24.14
CA ILE A 184 31.66 -11.66 -25.23
C ILE A 184 30.21 -12.13 -25.38
N ILE A 185 29.95 -13.43 -25.19
CA ILE A 185 28.60 -14.01 -25.29
C ILE A 185 27.78 -13.62 -24.06
N ILE A 186 28.39 -13.64 -22.87
CA ILE A 186 27.75 -13.19 -21.61
C ILE A 186 27.34 -11.71 -21.72
N GLU A 187 28.21 -10.87 -22.26
CA GLU A 187 27.90 -9.45 -22.51
C GLU A 187 26.77 -9.26 -23.52
N LEU A 188 26.74 -10.07 -24.60
CA LEU A 188 25.66 -10.03 -25.59
C LEU A 188 24.32 -10.49 -24.99
N ILE A 189 24.32 -11.53 -24.16
CA ILE A 189 23.13 -11.99 -23.42
C ILE A 189 22.63 -10.87 -22.51
N HIS A 190 23.53 -10.25 -21.75
CA HIS A 190 23.20 -9.14 -20.87
C HIS A 190 22.63 -7.94 -21.64
N LYS A 191 23.29 -7.49 -22.72
CA LYS A 191 22.82 -6.38 -23.56
C LYS A 191 21.45 -6.63 -24.21
N ARG A 192 21.10 -7.89 -24.44
CA ARG A 192 19.81 -8.28 -25.06
C ARG A 192 18.72 -8.56 -24.02
N SER A 193 19.07 -8.63 -22.74
CA SER A 193 18.15 -8.88 -21.64
C SER A 193 17.55 -7.57 -21.13
N ASN A 194 16.35 -7.21 -21.60
CA ASN A 194 15.60 -6.03 -21.14
C ASN A 194 14.86 -6.26 -19.81
N ARG A 195 15.43 -7.05 -18.89
CA ARG A 195 14.76 -7.45 -17.63
C ARG A 195 15.44 -6.92 -16.37
N CYS A 196 16.50 -6.13 -16.51
CA CYS A 196 17.21 -5.50 -15.40
C CYS A 196 17.20 -3.99 -15.57
N PHE A 197 17.28 -3.28 -14.46
CA PHE A 197 17.35 -1.83 -14.41
C PHE A 197 18.80 -1.37 -14.18
N THR A 198 19.13 -0.24 -14.76
CA THR A 198 20.35 0.53 -14.47
C THR A 198 20.15 1.37 -13.21
N CYS A 199 21.24 1.74 -12.54
CA CYS A 199 21.15 2.60 -11.35
C CYS A 199 20.50 3.97 -11.64
N SER A 200 20.55 4.44 -12.88
CA SER A 200 19.87 5.66 -13.34
C SER A 200 18.36 5.53 -13.45
N GLU A 201 17.84 4.33 -13.72
CA GLU A 201 16.40 4.07 -13.84
C GLU A 201 15.73 3.82 -12.48
N CYS A 202 16.50 3.55 -11.43
CA CYS A 202 15.99 3.29 -10.07
C CYS A 202 15.84 4.56 -9.21
N LYS A 203 15.66 5.75 -9.82
CA LYS A 203 15.48 7.02 -9.10
C LYS A 203 14.08 7.59 -9.24
#